data_AF-A0A5D3E1A3-F1
#
_entry.id   AF-A0A5D3E1A3-F1
#
_cell.length_a   1.000
_cell.length_b   1.000
_cell.length_c   1.000
_cell.angle_alpha   90.00
_cell.angle_beta   90.00
_cell.angle_gamma   90.00
#
_symmetry.space_group_name_H-M   'P 1'
#
loop_
_entity.id
_entity.type
_entity.pdbx_description
1 polymer ?
#
loop_
_entity_poly.entity_id
_entity_poly.type
_entity_poly.pdbx_seq_one_letter_code
_entity_poly.pdbx_strand_id
1 'polypeptide(L)'
;MVLLRCVDEEEAKQIMTDIHEGICGTHANGHMMARQILRSGYYWTTMESDCIKYARECKKCQIYMDKIHVAASPLHVMSEPWPFSLWGMDVIGPIDPKTSNGHHFILVVIDYFTKWIEAASYYNVIRGVVLKFIKKEFICRYGLLECIITDNAKNLNNKMMDELCEQFKINHRNSTPYRPKMNGTVEEANKNIKRIIEKMTITYKDWHEMLPFALHGYRTSVRTSTGAKPFFLVYGMEVVLPLEVETPSLRVLIEAKLDEAEWIRGRYEQLNFVEEKQLTALNHRQLYQRRLMRAYNKKVHTRSFREGDLVLKRILPFQKDHRGKWTPNYEGPFVVKKAFSEGALLLTNMDDVELKNPVNSDYVRRYYALRPFLEGFVMLKEVRGISRKLTLVLRMLFLDV
;
A
#
# COMPACT_ATOMS: atom_id res chain seq x y z
N MET A 1 17.01 -55.58 9.03
CA MET A 1 15.62 -55.43 8.58
C MET A 1 14.83 -54.88 9.77
N VAL A 2 14.40 -53.62 9.72
CA VAL A 2 13.59 -53.05 10.82
C VAL A 2 12.16 -53.48 10.57
N LEU A 3 11.58 -54.26 11.48
CA LEU A 3 10.16 -54.60 11.44
C LEU A 3 9.37 -53.34 11.86
N LEU A 4 8.42 -52.92 11.04
CA LEU A 4 7.55 -51.78 11.32
C LEU A 4 6.21 -52.31 11.86
N ARG A 5 5.67 -51.66 12.89
CA ARG A 5 4.31 -51.88 13.37
C ARG A 5 3.34 -51.11 12.49
N CYS A 6 2.46 -51.83 11.80
CA CYS A 6 1.29 -51.23 11.18
C CYS A 6 0.33 -50.75 12.28
N VAL A 7 -0.17 -49.52 12.13
CA VAL A 7 -1.11 -48.91 13.06
C VAL A 7 -2.43 -48.60 12.37
N ASP A 8 -3.52 -48.58 13.13
CA ASP A 8 -4.83 -48.17 12.63
C ASP A 8 -5.01 -46.64 12.59
N GLU A 9 -6.19 -46.18 12.17
CA GLU A 9 -6.46 -44.75 12.00
C GLU A 9 -6.48 -43.96 13.32
N GLU A 10 -6.94 -44.55 14.42
CA GLU A 10 -6.97 -43.88 15.73
C GLU A 10 -5.56 -43.78 16.31
N GLU A 11 -4.80 -44.87 16.25
CA GLU A 11 -3.39 -44.89 16.65
C GLU A 11 -2.56 -43.90 15.82
N ALA A 12 -2.77 -43.84 14.50
CA ALA A 12 -2.08 -42.90 13.61
C ALA A 12 -2.36 -41.43 14.00
N LYS A 13 -3.61 -41.08 14.33
CA LYS A 13 -3.98 -39.73 14.79
C LYS A 13 -3.28 -39.38 16.10
N GLN A 14 -3.22 -40.33 17.03
CA GLN A 14 -2.56 -40.11 18.32
C GLN A 14 -1.04 -39.95 18.16
N ILE A 15 -0.41 -40.81 17.36
CA ILE A 15 1.02 -40.72 17.04
C ILE A 15 1.37 -39.38 16.39
N MET A 16 0.59 -38.93 15.41
CA MET A 16 0.79 -37.61 14.78
C MET A 16 0.64 -36.47 15.78
N THR A 17 -0.35 -36.55 16.67
CA THR A 17 -0.58 -35.54 17.71
C THR A 17 0.56 -35.48 18.71
N ASP A 18 1.03 -36.62 19.21
CA ASP A 18 2.11 -36.68 20.19
C ASP A 18 3.46 -36.21 19.60
N ILE A 19 3.77 -36.57 18.36
CA ILE A 19 5.02 -36.18 17.71
C ILE A 19 5.00 -34.72 17.25
N HIS A 20 3.85 -34.20 16.83
CA HIS A 20 3.75 -32.81 16.34
C HIS A 20 3.55 -31.80 17.47
N GLU A 21 2.62 -32.09 18.38
CA GLU A 21 2.10 -31.17 19.40
C GLU A 21 2.29 -31.64 20.85
N GLY A 22 2.74 -32.88 21.06
CA GLY A 22 2.99 -33.44 22.38
C GLY A 22 4.16 -32.76 23.12
N ILE A 23 4.55 -33.31 24.26
CA ILE A 23 5.55 -32.72 25.17
C ILE A 23 6.90 -32.46 24.46
N CYS A 24 7.29 -33.38 23.57
CA CYS A 24 8.50 -33.25 22.76
C CYS A 24 8.21 -32.81 21.31
N GLY A 25 6.99 -32.33 21.04
CA GLY A 25 6.54 -31.91 19.73
C GLY A 25 7.23 -30.64 19.29
N THR A 26 7.81 -30.66 18.08
CA THR A 26 8.59 -29.53 17.54
C THR A 26 7.84 -28.74 16.47
N HIS A 27 6.57 -29.07 16.21
CA HIS A 27 5.83 -28.52 15.08
C HIS A 27 6.56 -28.69 13.73
N ALA A 28 7.33 -29.78 13.58
CA ALA A 28 8.07 -30.07 12.37
C ALA A 28 7.15 -30.21 11.16
N ASN A 29 7.68 -29.95 9.97
CA ASN A 29 6.93 -30.14 8.73
C ASN A 29 6.54 -31.63 8.53
N GLY A 30 5.49 -31.87 7.75
CA GLY A 30 4.92 -33.21 7.57
C GLY A 30 5.91 -34.27 7.07
N HIS A 31 6.86 -33.92 6.20
CA HIS A 31 7.87 -34.86 5.73
C HIS A 31 8.84 -35.28 6.85
N MET A 32 9.25 -34.32 7.70
CA MET A 32 10.10 -34.60 8.85
C MET A 32 9.38 -35.45 9.89
N MET A 33 8.10 -35.16 10.13
CA MET A 33 7.25 -35.93 11.02
C MET A 33 7.09 -37.38 10.53
N ALA A 34 6.76 -37.59 9.25
CA ALA A 34 6.65 -38.92 8.65
C ALA A 34 7.96 -39.71 8.77
N ARG A 35 9.11 -39.06 8.53
CA ARG A 35 10.43 -39.69 8.70
C ARG A 35 10.72 -40.07 10.14
N GLN A 36 10.31 -39.24 11.11
CA GLN A 36 10.48 -39.52 12.53
C GLN A 36 9.64 -40.72 12.96
N ILE A 37 8.36 -40.75 12.57
CA ILE A 37 7.43 -41.86 12.82
C ILE A 37 7.99 -43.17 12.26
N LEU A 38 8.45 -43.14 11.01
CA LEU A 38 9.04 -44.31 10.35
C LEU A 38 10.28 -44.81 11.09
N ARG A 39 11.16 -43.90 11.54
CA ARG A 39 12.36 -44.24 12.33
C ARG A 39 12.03 -44.77 13.72
N SER A 40 10.90 -44.37 14.29
CA SER A 40 10.37 -44.89 15.55
C SER A 40 9.71 -46.25 15.42
N GLY A 41 9.58 -46.80 14.20
CA GLY A 41 9.10 -48.16 13.96
C GLY A 41 7.62 -48.27 13.63
N TYR A 42 6.93 -47.17 13.29
CA TYR A 42 5.50 -47.17 12.94
C TYR A 42 5.29 -46.94 11.44
N TYR A 43 4.18 -47.48 10.92
CA TYR A 43 3.81 -47.31 9.52
C TYR A 43 2.30 -47.41 9.29
N TRP A 44 1.81 -46.65 8.32
CA TRP A 44 0.52 -46.88 7.67
C TRP A 44 0.59 -46.39 6.23
N THR A 45 -0.37 -46.81 5.39
CA THR A 45 -0.31 -46.65 3.92
C THR A 45 -0.26 -45.19 3.46
N THR A 46 -0.97 -44.30 4.15
CA THR A 46 -1.09 -42.86 3.82
C THR A 46 -0.25 -41.95 4.72
N MET A 47 0.73 -42.51 5.45
CA MET A 47 1.48 -41.80 6.49
C MET A 47 2.08 -40.47 6.06
N GLU A 48 2.78 -40.41 4.93
CA GLU A 48 3.40 -39.15 4.49
C GLU A 48 2.34 -38.09 4.14
N SER A 49 1.29 -38.46 3.40
CA SER A 49 0.21 -37.54 3.05
C SER A 49 -0.56 -37.06 4.29
N ASP A 50 -0.81 -37.95 5.25
CA ASP A 50 -1.52 -37.62 6.49
C ASP A 50 -0.68 -36.69 7.36
N CYS A 51 0.62 -36.94 7.45
CA CYS A 51 1.54 -36.07 8.17
C CYS A 51 1.61 -34.66 7.56
N ILE A 52 1.67 -34.56 6.22
CA ILE A 52 1.64 -33.29 5.49
C ILE A 52 0.32 -32.55 5.73
N LYS A 53 -0.79 -33.27 5.67
CA LYS A 53 -2.13 -32.72 5.91
C LYS A 53 -2.28 -32.22 7.34
N TYR A 54 -1.90 -33.03 8.33
CA TYR A 54 -1.96 -32.70 9.75
C TYR A 54 -1.13 -31.44 10.07
N ALA A 55 0.13 -31.39 9.63
CA ALA A 55 0.99 -30.22 9.84
C ALA A 55 0.45 -28.96 9.14
N ARG A 56 -0.20 -29.11 7.98
CA ARG A 56 -0.84 -28.01 7.24
C ARG A 56 -2.07 -27.46 7.96
N GLU A 57 -2.84 -28.32 8.62
CA GLU A 57 -4.06 -27.97 9.35
C GLU A 57 -3.79 -27.52 10.80
N CYS A 58 -2.59 -27.77 11.34
CA CYS A 58 -2.18 -27.31 12.67
C CYS A 58 -2.30 -25.78 12.81
N LYS A 59 -3.12 -25.32 13.76
CA LYS A 59 -3.38 -23.89 14.00
C LYS A 59 -2.11 -23.13 14.40
N LYS A 60 -1.31 -23.69 15.31
CA LYS A 60 -0.07 -23.07 15.80
C LYS A 60 0.92 -22.87 14.65
N CYS A 61 1.14 -23.90 13.83
CA CYS A 61 1.96 -23.79 12.63
C CYS A 61 1.46 -22.66 11.72
N GLN A 62 0.15 -22.61 11.44
CA GLN A 62 -0.40 -21.65 10.48
C GLN A 62 -0.28 -20.18 10.92
N ILE A 63 -0.47 -19.87 12.21
CA ILE A 63 -0.40 -18.48 12.70
C ILE A 63 1.05 -17.97 12.84
N TYR A 64 2.01 -18.87 13.02
CA TYR A 64 3.44 -18.55 13.16
C TYR A 64 4.23 -18.66 11.86
N MET A 65 3.62 -19.16 10.77
CA MET A 65 4.27 -19.21 9.46
C MET A 65 4.86 -17.86 9.02
N ASP A 66 5.90 -17.94 8.19
CA ASP A 66 6.56 -16.77 7.62
C ASP A 66 5.59 -15.86 6.85
N LYS A 67 5.87 -14.56 6.92
CA LYS A 67 5.08 -13.54 6.25
C LYS A 67 5.26 -13.66 4.74
N ILE A 68 4.15 -13.71 4.03
CA ILE A 68 4.18 -13.62 2.56
C ILE A 68 4.55 -12.18 2.17
N HIS A 69 5.66 -12.02 1.45
CA HIS A 69 6.12 -10.73 0.92
C HIS A 69 5.79 -10.52 -0.56
N VAL A 70 5.31 -11.57 -1.24
CA VAL A 70 4.94 -11.53 -2.65
C VAL A 70 3.55 -10.94 -2.82
N ALA A 71 3.38 -10.03 -3.77
CA ALA A 71 2.07 -9.44 -4.06
C ALA A 71 1.10 -10.44 -4.71
N ALA A 72 -0.18 -10.33 -4.36
CA ALA A 72 -1.31 -11.14 -4.78
C ALA A 72 -2.06 -10.57 -5.99
N SER A 73 -1.92 -9.26 -6.24
CA SER A 73 -2.70 -8.57 -7.29
C SER A 73 -1.78 -7.80 -8.25
N PRO A 74 -2.11 -7.75 -9.57
CA PRO A 74 -1.42 -6.91 -10.54
C PRO A 74 -1.45 -5.42 -10.16
N LEU A 75 -0.50 -4.66 -10.69
CA LEU A 75 -0.50 -3.21 -10.53
C LEU A 75 -1.58 -2.59 -11.45
N HIS A 76 -2.54 -1.90 -10.85
CA HIS A 76 -3.41 -0.97 -11.55
C HIS A 76 -2.85 0.45 -11.40
N VAL A 77 -2.63 1.12 -12.52
CA VAL A 77 -2.12 2.49 -12.55
C VAL A 77 -3.30 3.43 -12.82
N MET A 78 -3.37 4.53 -12.08
CA MET A 78 -4.38 5.56 -12.32
C MET A 78 -4.06 6.29 -13.61
N SER A 79 -5.11 6.62 -14.38
CA SER A 79 -5.02 7.50 -15.54
C SER A 79 -5.43 8.89 -15.10
N GLU A 80 -4.52 9.86 -15.22
CA GLU A 80 -4.79 11.26 -14.90
C GLU A 80 -4.96 12.05 -16.20
N PRO A 81 -6.16 12.59 -16.46
CA PRO A 81 -6.50 13.03 -17.79
C PRO A 81 -5.87 14.38 -18.18
N TRP A 82 -5.54 15.27 -17.24
CA TRP A 82 -4.89 16.56 -17.51
C TRP A 82 -4.16 17.12 -16.26
N PRO A 83 -3.28 18.15 -16.41
CA PRO A 83 -2.64 18.84 -15.29
C PRO A 83 -3.61 19.26 -14.18
N PHE A 84 -3.22 19.07 -12.92
CA PHE A 84 -3.95 19.52 -11.74
C PHE A 84 -5.31 18.87 -11.47
N SER A 85 -5.69 17.82 -12.21
CA SER A 85 -6.95 17.10 -11.96
C SER A 85 -6.88 16.20 -10.72
N LEU A 86 -5.72 15.57 -10.49
CA LEU A 86 -5.51 14.59 -9.42
C LEU A 86 -4.30 14.95 -8.55
N TRP A 87 -4.55 15.14 -7.27
CA TRP A 87 -3.51 15.48 -6.30
C TRP A 87 -3.38 14.43 -5.22
N GLY A 88 -2.15 14.18 -4.77
CA GLY A 88 -1.88 13.42 -3.55
C GLY A 88 -1.46 14.36 -2.45
N MET A 89 -1.97 14.14 -1.25
CA MET A 89 -1.66 14.91 -0.05
C MET A 89 -1.17 13.99 1.06
N ASP A 90 -0.09 14.40 1.71
CA ASP A 90 0.50 13.67 2.82
C ASP A 90 1.15 14.63 3.83
N VAL A 91 1.44 14.11 5.02
CA VAL A 91 2.10 14.85 6.10
C VAL A 91 3.44 14.22 6.42
N ILE A 92 4.50 15.00 6.29
CA ILE A 92 5.81 14.62 6.79
C ILE A 92 5.94 15.07 8.25
N GLY A 93 6.19 14.13 9.15
CA GLY A 93 6.63 14.42 10.52
C GLY A 93 6.13 13.40 11.54
N PRO A 94 6.40 13.63 12.84
CA PRO A 94 7.19 14.74 13.37
C PRO A 94 8.67 14.68 12.94
N ILE A 95 9.28 15.83 12.64
CA ILE A 95 10.70 15.99 12.30
C ILE A 95 11.44 16.49 13.55
N ASP A 96 12.55 15.83 13.89
CA ASP A 96 13.42 16.22 15.00
C ASP A 96 14.86 16.43 14.48
N PRO A 97 15.57 17.53 14.85
CA PRO A 97 15.14 18.58 15.78
C PRO A 97 14.02 19.46 15.22
N LYS A 98 13.16 19.97 16.12
CA LYS A 98 12.24 21.07 15.78
C LYS A 98 13.05 22.27 15.30
N THR A 99 12.46 23.05 14.40
CA THR A 99 13.07 24.29 13.93
C THR A 99 13.14 25.36 15.02
N SER A 100 13.89 26.43 14.75
CA SER A 100 13.95 27.63 15.60
C SER A 100 12.56 28.22 15.91
N ASN A 101 11.62 28.17 14.96
CA ASN A 101 10.23 28.61 15.14
C ASN A 101 9.27 27.51 15.63
N GLY A 102 9.77 26.35 16.03
CA GLY A 102 8.99 25.24 16.60
C GLY A 102 8.23 24.36 15.60
N HIS A 103 8.39 24.61 14.30
CA HIS A 103 7.83 23.77 13.25
C HIS A 103 8.49 22.38 13.26
N HIS A 104 7.68 21.35 13.04
CA HIS A 104 8.13 19.95 13.00
C HIS A 104 7.27 19.06 12.11
N PHE A 105 6.34 19.65 11.35
CA PHE A 105 5.59 18.97 10.31
C PHE A 105 5.71 19.72 8.98
N ILE A 106 5.53 19.00 7.88
CA ILE A 106 5.39 19.57 6.54
C ILE A 106 4.14 18.96 5.91
N LEU A 107 3.19 19.81 5.49
CA LEU A 107 2.12 19.39 4.59
C LEU A 107 2.67 19.40 3.17
N VAL A 108 2.53 18.28 2.46
CA VAL A 108 3.03 18.13 1.09
C VAL A 108 1.91 17.70 0.18
N VAL A 109 1.84 18.34 -0.98
CA VAL A 109 0.87 18.00 -2.02
C VAL A 109 1.55 17.96 -3.37
N ILE A 110 1.17 16.98 -4.18
CA ILE A 110 1.75 16.77 -5.50
C ILE A 110 0.69 16.49 -6.54
N ASP A 111 0.79 17.20 -7.66
CA ASP A 111 0.00 16.93 -8.85
C ASP A 111 0.51 15.65 -9.53
N TYR A 112 -0.39 14.73 -9.81
CA TYR A 112 -0.02 13.43 -10.37
C TYR A 112 0.43 13.55 -11.81
N PHE A 113 -0.01 14.57 -12.55
CA PHE A 113 0.33 14.77 -13.95
C PHE A 113 1.72 15.40 -14.11
N THR A 114 1.86 16.64 -13.70
CA THR A 114 3.07 17.47 -13.88
C THR A 114 4.17 17.12 -12.89
N LYS A 115 3.84 16.39 -11.82
CA LYS A 115 4.68 16.21 -10.63
C LYS A 115 5.00 17.54 -9.95
N TRP A 116 4.18 18.57 -10.15
CA TRP A 116 4.29 19.82 -9.43
C TRP A 116 4.02 19.61 -7.95
N ILE A 117 4.89 20.13 -7.10
CA ILE A 117 4.83 19.94 -5.65
C ILE A 117 4.64 21.29 -4.97
N GLU A 118 3.74 21.35 -4.00
CA GLU A 118 3.62 22.43 -3.02
C GLU A 118 3.80 21.87 -1.62
N ALA A 119 4.47 22.62 -0.75
CA ALA A 119 4.63 22.21 0.64
C ALA A 119 4.77 23.42 1.57
N ALA A 120 4.28 23.26 2.80
CA ALA A 120 4.44 24.26 3.85
C ALA A 120 4.73 23.58 5.20
N SER A 121 5.57 24.24 6.01
CA SER A 121 5.94 23.75 7.35
C SER A 121 5.00 24.27 8.43
N TYR A 122 4.77 23.47 9.47
CA TYR A 122 3.84 23.78 10.55
C TYR A 122 4.34 23.29 11.91
N TYR A 123 3.95 24.02 12.97
CA TYR A 123 4.04 23.57 14.37
C TYR A 123 3.12 22.37 14.63
N ASN A 124 1.87 22.40 14.14
CA ASN A 124 0.94 21.28 14.31
C ASN A 124 0.00 21.20 13.12
N VAL A 125 -0.37 20.00 12.72
CA VAL A 125 -1.25 19.73 11.59
C VAL A 125 -2.64 19.35 12.11
N ILE A 126 -3.37 20.37 12.52
CA ILE A 126 -4.79 20.26 12.88
C ILE A 126 -5.68 20.48 11.67
N ARG A 127 -6.94 20.04 11.77
CA ARG A 127 -7.93 20.09 10.67
C ARG A 127 -8.04 21.46 10.01
N GLY A 128 -8.14 22.52 10.81
CA GLY A 128 -8.24 23.91 10.32
C GLY A 128 -7.01 24.38 9.53
N VAL A 129 -5.82 23.85 9.83
CA VAL A 129 -4.59 24.14 9.10
C VAL A 129 -4.63 23.48 7.73
N VAL A 130 -5.05 22.21 7.65
CA VAL A 130 -5.20 21.47 6.39
C VAL A 130 -6.19 22.16 5.45
N LEU A 131 -7.35 22.59 5.96
CA LEU A 131 -8.35 23.32 5.17
C LEU A 131 -7.84 24.64 4.61
N LYS A 132 -7.15 25.43 5.44
CA LYS A 132 -6.54 26.70 5.02
C LYS A 132 -5.47 26.46 3.96
N PHE A 133 -4.66 25.42 4.15
CA PHE A 133 -3.65 25.00 3.19
C PHE A 133 -4.29 24.59 1.85
N ILE A 134 -5.35 23.79 1.85
CA ILE A 134 -6.05 23.39 0.62
C ILE A 134 -6.61 24.61 -0.13
N LYS A 135 -7.34 25.48 0.57
CA LYS A 135 -7.92 26.68 -0.05
C LYS A 135 -6.83 27.58 -0.64
N LYS A 136 -5.77 27.85 0.13
CA LYS A 136 -4.71 28.80 -0.25
C LYS A 136 -3.79 28.25 -1.33
N GLU A 137 -3.26 27.04 -1.14
CA GLU A 137 -2.19 26.49 -1.97
C GLU A 137 -2.74 25.74 -3.19
N PHE A 138 -4.03 25.36 -3.20
CA PHE A 138 -4.65 24.70 -4.36
C PHE A 138 -5.71 25.57 -5.02
N ILE A 139 -6.84 25.78 -4.35
CA ILE A 139 -8.04 26.34 -4.99
C ILE A 139 -7.76 27.74 -5.52
N CYS A 140 -7.10 28.58 -4.72
CA CYS A 140 -6.76 29.93 -5.12
C CYS A 140 -5.59 30.03 -6.12
N ARG A 141 -4.77 28.98 -6.28
CA ARG A 141 -3.59 29.01 -7.17
C ARG A 141 -3.82 28.33 -8.50
N TYR A 142 -4.44 27.15 -8.49
CA TYR A 142 -4.57 26.27 -9.65
C TYR A 142 -6.03 26.06 -10.07
N GLY A 143 -6.99 26.56 -9.28
CA GLY A 143 -8.41 26.37 -9.53
C GLY A 143 -8.97 25.09 -8.90
N LEU A 144 -10.15 24.68 -9.39
CA LEU A 144 -10.83 23.48 -8.91
C LEU A 144 -10.19 22.23 -9.48
N LEU A 145 -10.01 21.25 -8.61
CA LEU A 145 -9.42 19.96 -8.89
C LEU A 145 -10.50 18.88 -8.88
N GLU A 146 -10.29 17.81 -9.63
CA GLU A 146 -11.26 16.72 -9.74
C GLU A 146 -11.20 15.82 -8.50
N CYS A 147 -9.99 15.50 -8.03
CA CYS A 147 -9.80 14.52 -6.97
C CYS A 147 -8.58 14.78 -6.08
N ILE A 148 -8.74 14.57 -4.77
CA ILE A 148 -7.64 14.52 -3.79
C ILE A 148 -7.52 13.10 -3.25
N ILE A 149 -6.31 12.58 -3.24
CA ILE A 149 -5.95 11.33 -2.58
C ILE A 149 -5.18 11.64 -1.30
N THR A 150 -5.65 11.12 -0.17
CA THR A 150 -4.96 11.21 1.12
C THR A 150 -4.67 9.82 1.69
N ASP A 151 -3.83 9.74 2.70
CA ASP A 151 -3.79 8.56 3.57
C ASP A 151 -5.03 8.47 4.48
N ASN A 152 -5.05 7.51 5.42
CA ASN A 152 -6.14 7.37 6.40
C ASN A 152 -5.89 8.14 7.71
N ALA A 153 -4.97 9.11 7.73
CA ALA A 153 -4.70 9.88 8.93
C ALA A 153 -5.91 10.76 9.31
N LYS A 154 -6.25 10.81 10.60
CA LYS A 154 -7.45 11.50 11.11
C LYS A 154 -7.42 13.03 10.94
N ASN A 155 -6.22 13.60 10.80
CA ASN A 155 -6.04 15.02 10.50
C ASN A 155 -6.42 15.35 9.05
N LEU A 156 -6.25 14.40 8.12
CA LEU A 156 -6.64 14.55 6.71
C LEU A 156 -8.08 14.07 6.43
N ASN A 157 -8.62 13.16 7.26
CA ASN A 157 -9.95 12.57 7.07
C ASN A 157 -10.88 12.96 8.22
N ASN A 158 -11.74 13.93 7.95
CA ASN A 158 -12.67 14.45 8.94
C ASN A 158 -13.83 15.16 8.25
N LYS A 159 -14.91 15.37 9.00
CA LYS A 159 -16.13 16.02 8.51
C LYS A 159 -15.89 17.37 7.82
N MET A 160 -14.94 18.17 8.29
CA MET A 160 -14.65 19.47 7.66
C MET A 160 -13.99 19.30 6.28
N MET A 161 -13.17 18.25 6.10
CA MET A 161 -12.63 17.89 4.78
C MET A 161 -13.75 17.42 3.85
N ASP A 162 -14.68 16.60 4.36
CA ASP A 162 -15.85 16.15 3.60
C ASP A 162 -16.72 17.35 3.15
N GLU A 163 -17.02 18.27 4.08
CA GLU A 163 -17.78 19.51 3.83
C GLU A 163 -17.07 20.41 2.81
N LEU A 164 -15.74 20.55 2.90
CA LEU A 164 -14.94 21.28 1.90
C LEU A 164 -15.05 20.63 0.52
N CYS A 165 -14.88 19.31 0.46
CA CYS A 165 -14.91 18.57 -0.78
C CYS A 165 -16.29 18.64 -1.43
N GLU A 166 -17.36 18.55 -0.65
CA GLU A 166 -18.73 18.73 -1.12
C GLU A 166 -18.97 20.16 -1.64
N GLN A 167 -18.53 21.18 -0.89
CA GLN A 167 -18.66 22.59 -1.27
C GLN A 167 -18.02 22.87 -2.64
N PHE A 168 -16.84 22.31 -2.89
CA PHE A 168 -16.06 22.54 -4.11
C PHE A 168 -16.24 21.42 -5.16
N LYS A 169 -17.12 20.45 -4.92
CA LYS A 169 -17.37 19.27 -5.77
C LYS A 169 -16.10 18.47 -6.09
N ILE A 170 -15.20 18.37 -5.12
CA ILE A 170 -13.95 17.61 -5.18
C ILE A 170 -14.23 16.17 -4.76
N ASN A 171 -13.73 15.20 -5.54
CA ASN A 171 -13.80 13.79 -5.17
C ASN A 171 -12.66 13.45 -4.19
N HIS A 172 -12.98 13.21 -2.91
CA HIS A 172 -11.98 12.79 -1.92
C HIS A 172 -11.87 11.27 -1.89
N ARG A 173 -10.65 10.74 -2.11
CA ARG A 173 -10.36 9.31 -2.06
C ARG A 173 -9.30 9.00 -1.02
N ASN A 174 -9.54 7.96 -0.24
CA ASN A 174 -8.56 7.44 0.70
C ASN A 174 -7.69 6.38 0.04
N SER A 175 -6.38 6.55 0.15
CA SER A 175 -5.46 5.43 0.00
C SER A 175 -5.75 4.44 1.12
N THR A 176 -6.28 3.26 0.79
CA THR A 176 -6.49 2.22 1.81
C THR A 176 -5.12 1.88 2.45
N PRO A 177 -5.05 1.48 3.73
CA PRO A 177 -3.77 1.12 4.38
C PRO A 177 -3.03 -0.01 3.63
N TYR A 178 -3.77 -0.67 2.76
CA TYR A 178 -3.37 -1.83 1.99
C TYR A 178 -3.25 -1.57 0.48
N ARG A 179 -3.37 -0.31 0.04
CA ARG A 179 -2.99 0.18 -1.31
C ARG A 179 -2.03 1.37 -1.20
N PRO A 180 -0.83 1.18 -0.60
CA PRO A 180 0.16 2.24 -0.46
C PRO A 180 0.50 2.92 -1.80
N LYS A 181 0.31 2.22 -2.92
CA LYS A 181 0.61 2.72 -4.25
C LYS A 181 -0.32 3.85 -4.75
N MET A 182 -1.54 3.98 -4.22
CA MET A 182 -2.39 5.14 -4.53
C MET A 182 -1.82 6.43 -3.92
N ASN A 183 -1.00 6.33 -2.87
CA ASN A 183 -0.25 7.44 -2.30
C ASN A 183 1.24 7.42 -2.70
N GLY A 184 1.65 6.49 -3.56
CA GLY A 184 3.07 6.24 -3.86
C GLY A 184 3.75 7.44 -4.53
N THR A 185 3.02 8.25 -5.29
CA THR A 185 3.56 9.46 -5.92
C THR A 185 3.96 10.49 -4.86
N VAL A 186 3.10 10.73 -3.86
CA VAL A 186 3.41 11.70 -2.78
C VAL A 186 4.44 11.12 -1.82
N GLU A 187 4.43 9.82 -1.54
CA GLU A 187 5.48 9.17 -0.75
C GLU A 187 6.87 9.31 -1.40
N GLU A 188 6.97 9.12 -2.71
CA GLU A 188 8.22 9.29 -3.44
C GLU A 188 8.65 10.76 -3.47
N ALA A 189 7.72 11.69 -3.64
CA ALA A 189 7.99 13.12 -3.53
C ALA A 189 8.53 13.48 -2.13
N ASN A 190 7.89 12.95 -1.07
CA ASN A 190 8.31 13.14 0.31
C ASN A 190 9.73 12.62 0.56
N LYS A 191 10.08 11.45 0.02
CA LYS A 191 11.46 10.93 0.10
C LYS A 191 12.47 11.86 -0.58
N ASN A 192 12.14 12.37 -1.76
CA ASN A 192 13.03 13.29 -2.49
C ASN A 192 13.21 14.61 -1.74
N ILE A 193 12.12 15.22 -1.26
CA ILE A 193 12.19 16.47 -0.49
C ILE A 193 12.98 16.28 0.80
N LYS A 194 12.76 15.19 1.56
CA LYS A 194 13.57 14.87 2.75
C LYS A 194 15.06 14.83 2.42
N ARG A 195 15.46 14.07 1.39
CA ARG A 195 16.87 13.96 0.98
C ARG A 195 17.49 15.28 0.53
N ILE A 196 16.70 16.16 -0.11
CA ILE A 196 17.20 17.48 -0.52
C ILE A 196 17.40 18.35 0.72
N ILE A 197 16.39 18.42 1.60
CA ILE A 197 16.45 19.20 2.83
C ILE A 197 17.59 18.74 3.73
N GLU A 198 17.73 17.43 3.96
CA GLU A 198 18.81 16.83 4.76
C GLU A 198 20.21 17.25 4.29
N LYS A 199 20.39 17.50 2.99
CA LYS A 199 21.67 17.93 2.42
C LYS A 199 21.87 19.44 2.44
N MET A 200 20.77 20.22 2.48
CA MET A 200 20.81 21.68 2.46
C MET A 200 20.87 22.28 3.87
N THR A 201 20.36 21.55 4.87
CA THR A 201 20.37 22.01 6.26
C THR A 201 21.78 22.05 6.83
N ILE A 202 22.11 23.17 7.48
CA ILE A 202 23.42 23.36 8.12
C ILE A 202 23.32 23.06 9.62
N THR A 203 22.30 23.60 10.28
CA THR A 203 22.12 23.48 11.74
C THR A 203 21.09 22.41 12.13
N TYR A 204 20.45 21.79 11.14
CA TYR A 204 19.28 20.92 11.26
C TYR A 204 18.03 21.58 11.87
N LYS A 205 18.11 22.80 12.42
CA LYS A 205 16.96 23.59 12.90
C LYS A 205 16.46 24.63 11.88
N ASP A 206 17.24 24.84 10.82
CA ASP A 206 17.01 25.75 9.70
C ASP A 206 16.24 25.08 8.54
N TRP A 207 15.80 23.82 8.69
CA TRP A 207 15.21 23.07 7.59
C TRP A 207 13.96 23.72 6.98
N HIS A 208 13.20 24.50 7.76
CA HIS A 208 12.05 25.23 7.23
C HIS A 208 12.42 26.39 6.30
N GLU A 209 13.59 27.01 6.50
CA GLU A 209 14.12 28.07 5.62
C GLU A 209 14.65 27.46 4.32
N MET A 210 15.13 26.21 4.38
CA MET A 210 15.58 25.47 3.19
C MET A 210 14.44 24.89 2.35
N LEU A 211 13.23 24.76 2.92
CA LEU A 211 12.08 24.14 2.24
C LEU A 211 11.73 24.82 0.89
N PRO A 212 11.62 26.16 0.77
CA PRO A 212 11.36 26.81 -0.51
C PRO A 212 12.42 26.51 -1.57
N PHE A 213 13.70 26.48 -1.18
CA PHE A 213 14.80 26.15 -2.09
C PHE A 213 14.79 24.67 -2.50
N ALA A 214 14.45 23.78 -1.56
CA ALA A 214 14.26 22.36 -1.85
C ALA A 214 13.12 22.12 -2.86
N LEU A 215 12.00 22.85 -2.71
CA LEU A 215 10.89 22.82 -3.67
C LEU A 215 11.32 23.36 -5.04
N HIS A 216 12.07 24.47 -5.07
CA HIS A 216 12.61 25.02 -6.32
C HIS A 216 13.53 24.01 -7.03
N GLY A 217 14.48 23.41 -6.33
CA GLY A 217 15.35 22.35 -6.87
C GLY A 217 14.57 21.13 -7.36
N TYR A 218 13.50 20.74 -6.66
CA TYR A 218 12.62 19.68 -7.10
C TYR A 218 11.91 20.04 -8.42
N ARG A 219 11.31 21.24 -8.50
CA ARG A 219 10.51 21.72 -9.65
C ARG A 219 11.34 21.88 -10.92
N THR A 220 12.65 22.09 -10.79
CA THR A 220 13.58 22.39 -11.90
C THR A 220 14.41 21.18 -12.32
N SER A 221 14.27 20.05 -11.63
CA SER A 221 14.96 18.80 -11.96
C SER A 221 14.04 17.82 -12.70
N VAL A 222 14.57 17.16 -13.73
CA VAL A 222 13.85 16.20 -14.56
C VAL A 222 13.31 15.04 -13.73
N ARG A 223 12.04 14.69 -13.92
CA ARG A 223 11.42 13.53 -13.26
C ARG A 223 11.49 12.32 -14.17
N THR A 224 12.00 11.20 -13.66
CA THR A 224 12.05 9.91 -14.41
C THR A 224 10.69 9.47 -14.93
N SER A 225 9.60 9.81 -14.22
CA SER A 225 8.25 9.41 -14.63
C SER A 225 7.70 10.20 -15.82
N THR A 226 8.11 11.45 -16.03
CA THR A 226 7.62 12.31 -17.11
C THR A 226 8.68 12.60 -18.18
N GLY A 227 9.97 12.42 -17.86
CA GLY A 227 11.08 12.82 -18.73
C GLY A 227 11.27 14.34 -18.82
N ALA A 228 10.50 15.12 -18.06
CA ALA A 228 10.49 16.58 -18.10
C ALA A 228 10.60 17.19 -16.69
N LYS A 229 10.93 18.48 -16.63
CA LYS A 229 10.94 19.26 -15.39
C LYS A 229 9.50 19.68 -15.03
N PRO A 230 9.05 19.55 -13.77
CA PRO A 230 7.71 20.00 -13.37
C PRO A 230 7.43 21.47 -13.72
N PHE A 231 8.43 22.35 -13.57
CA PHE A 231 8.31 23.77 -13.92
C PHE A 231 7.96 23.99 -15.39
N PHE A 232 8.65 23.28 -16.29
CA PHE A 232 8.35 23.35 -17.72
C PHE A 232 6.93 22.88 -18.03
N LEU A 233 6.47 21.79 -17.39
CA LEU A 233 5.13 21.25 -17.63
C LEU A 233 4.01 22.20 -17.17
N VAL A 234 4.25 23.00 -16.12
CA VAL A 234 3.28 23.96 -15.57
C VAL A 234 3.28 25.28 -16.34
N TYR A 235 4.46 25.85 -16.62
CA TYR A 235 4.58 27.20 -17.19
C TYR A 235 4.87 27.22 -18.69
N GLY A 236 5.12 26.07 -19.32
CA GLY A 236 5.47 25.97 -20.74
C GLY A 236 6.81 26.60 -21.08
N MET A 237 7.66 26.90 -20.09
CA MET A 237 8.98 27.49 -20.28
C MET A 237 9.96 27.02 -19.22
N GLU A 238 11.24 27.08 -19.55
CA GLU A 238 12.32 26.77 -18.63
C GLU A 238 12.54 27.93 -17.67
N VAL A 239 12.76 27.62 -16.39
CA VAL A 239 13.09 28.64 -15.39
C VAL A 239 14.44 29.28 -15.72
N VAL A 240 14.64 30.55 -15.36
CA VAL A 240 15.98 31.16 -15.34
C VAL A 240 16.62 30.81 -14.00
N LEU A 241 17.72 30.05 -14.04
CA LEU A 241 18.46 29.67 -12.84
C LEU A 241 19.46 30.75 -12.43
N PRO A 242 19.85 30.84 -11.14
CA PRO A 242 20.86 31.80 -10.69
C PRO A 242 22.17 31.75 -11.51
N LEU A 243 22.63 30.55 -11.87
CA LEU A 243 23.80 30.37 -12.74
C LEU A 243 23.64 31.06 -14.11
N GLU A 244 22.44 31.06 -14.70
CA GLU A 244 22.19 31.73 -15.98
C GLU A 244 22.15 33.25 -15.84
N VAL A 245 22.08 33.79 -14.62
CA VAL A 245 22.19 35.22 -14.35
C VAL A 245 23.66 35.59 -14.09
N GLU A 246 24.36 34.80 -13.27
CA GLU A 246 25.78 34.99 -12.98
C GLU A 246 26.67 34.78 -14.21
N THR A 247 26.35 33.75 -15.00
CA THR A 247 26.98 33.43 -16.28
C THR A 247 25.88 33.36 -17.34
N PRO A 248 25.58 34.50 -18.01
CA PRO A 248 24.49 34.61 -18.96
C PRO A 248 24.46 33.48 -19.98
N SER A 249 23.37 32.71 -19.97
CA SER A 249 23.14 31.68 -20.99
C SER A 249 22.80 32.34 -22.33
N LEU A 250 23.02 31.64 -23.45
CA LEU A 250 22.63 32.14 -24.78
C LEU A 250 21.15 32.52 -24.83
N ARG A 251 20.30 31.76 -24.16
CA ARG A 251 18.87 32.07 -24.04
C ARG A 251 18.63 33.42 -23.38
N VAL A 252 19.21 33.65 -22.20
CA VAL A 252 19.04 34.92 -21.46
C VAL A 252 19.64 36.09 -22.24
N LEU A 253 20.80 35.89 -22.87
CA LEU A 253 21.46 36.92 -23.69
C LEU A 253 20.66 37.32 -24.92
N ILE A 254 20.00 36.35 -25.57
CA ILE A 254 19.13 36.61 -26.72
C ILE A 254 17.87 37.32 -26.21
N GLU A 255 17.16 36.76 -25.24
CA GLU A 255 15.91 37.32 -24.72
C GLU A 255 16.07 38.75 -24.19
N ALA A 256 17.20 39.08 -23.55
CA ALA A 256 17.48 40.43 -23.05
C ALA A 256 17.76 41.48 -24.14
N LYS A 257 18.00 41.06 -25.39
CA LYS A 257 18.34 41.94 -26.53
C LYS A 257 17.23 42.06 -27.56
N LEU A 258 16.20 41.23 -27.48
CA LEU A 258 15.06 41.27 -28.40
C LEU A 258 14.24 42.54 -28.14
N ASP A 259 13.79 43.18 -29.22
CA ASP A 259 12.70 44.15 -29.09
C ASP A 259 11.38 43.44 -28.72
N GLU A 260 10.39 44.22 -28.28
CA GLU A 260 9.11 43.67 -27.82
C GLU A 260 8.40 42.84 -28.91
N ALA A 261 8.46 43.25 -30.18
CA ALA A 261 7.78 42.56 -31.27
C ALA A 261 8.45 41.21 -31.59
N GLU A 262 9.78 41.17 -31.59
CA GLU A 262 10.55 39.95 -31.78
C GLU A 262 10.39 38.98 -30.60
N TRP A 263 10.37 39.50 -29.37
CA TRP A 263 10.11 38.70 -28.17
C TRP A 263 8.71 38.08 -28.21
N ILE A 264 7.68 38.86 -28.56
CA ILE A 264 6.31 38.36 -28.72
C ILE A 264 6.27 37.24 -29.77
N ARG A 265 6.88 37.44 -30.94
CA ARG A 265 6.94 36.44 -32.02
C ARG A 265 7.61 35.15 -31.54
N GLY A 266 8.78 35.25 -30.92
CA GLY A 266 9.50 34.10 -30.38
C GLY A 266 8.69 33.38 -29.29
N ARG A 267 7.95 34.13 -28.46
CA ARG A 267 7.07 33.54 -27.44
C ARG A 267 5.89 32.78 -28.05
N TYR A 268 5.26 33.31 -29.09
CA TYR A 268 4.18 32.62 -29.82
C TYR A 268 4.67 31.29 -30.41
N GLU A 269 5.85 31.29 -31.05
CA GLU A 269 6.45 30.07 -31.59
C GLU A 269 6.71 29.05 -30.48
N GLN A 270 7.29 29.46 -29.35
CA GLN A 270 7.51 28.57 -28.22
C GLN A 270 6.21 27.96 -27.68
N LEU A 271 5.15 28.76 -27.56
CA LEU A 271 3.83 28.31 -27.09
C LEU A 271 3.24 27.24 -28.00
N ASN A 272 3.41 27.36 -29.33
CA ASN A 272 2.96 26.35 -30.29
C ASN A 272 3.60 24.97 -30.05
N PHE A 273 4.83 24.93 -29.53
CA PHE A 273 5.53 23.67 -29.22
C PHE A 273 5.25 23.14 -27.81
N VAL A 274 4.57 23.90 -26.93
CA VAL A 274 4.30 23.45 -25.54
C VAL A 274 3.41 22.22 -25.54
N GLU A 275 2.34 22.20 -26.36
CA GLU A 275 1.42 21.07 -26.45
C GLU A 275 2.15 19.79 -26.90
N GLU A 276 3.00 19.88 -27.92
CA GLU A 276 3.80 18.75 -28.40
C GLU A 276 4.73 18.20 -27.30
N LYS A 277 5.38 19.08 -26.54
CA LYS A 277 6.25 18.68 -25.42
C LYS A 277 5.45 18.07 -24.27
N GLN A 278 4.27 18.60 -23.95
CA GLN A 278 3.37 18.01 -22.96
C GLN A 278 2.88 16.62 -23.41
N LEU A 279 2.53 16.46 -24.68
CA LEU A 279 2.15 15.16 -25.26
C LEU A 279 3.30 14.15 -25.23
N THR A 280 4.53 14.60 -25.47
CA THR A 280 5.73 13.77 -25.35
C THR A 280 5.94 13.30 -23.91
N ALA A 281 5.77 14.18 -22.93
CA ALA A 281 5.86 13.83 -21.51
C ALA A 281 4.75 12.84 -21.10
N LEU A 282 3.54 13.00 -21.64
CA LEU A 282 2.43 12.06 -21.47
C LEU A 282 2.75 10.68 -22.02
N ASN A 283 3.24 10.61 -23.26
CA ASN A 283 3.63 9.34 -23.91
C ASN A 283 4.75 8.65 -23.14
N HIS A 284 5.79 9.40 -22.75
CA HIS A 284 6.89 8.88 -21.94
C HIS A 284 6.38 8.30 -20.62
N ARG A 285 5.45 8.99 -19.96
CA ARG A 285 4.82 8.54 -18.73
C ARG A 285 4.04 7.25 -18.91
N GLN A 286 3.20 7.15 -19.93
CA GLN A 286 2.43 5.92 -20.19
C GLN A 286 3.36 4.72 -20.45
N LEU A 287 4.44 4.93 -21.22
CA LEU A 287 5.45 3.90 -21.45
C LEU A 287 6.16 3.51 -20.15
N TYR A 288 6.51 4.49 -19.32
CA TYR A 288 7.13 4.26 -18.01
C TYR A 288 6.20 3.46 -17.08
N GLN A 289 4.93 3.83 -16.99
CA GLN A 289 3.90 3.10 -16.23
C GLN A 289 3.76 1.66 -16.72
N ARG A 290 3.70 1.44 -18.05
CA ARG A 290 3.67 0.08 -18.63
C ARG A 290 4.91 -0.74 -18.29
N ARG A 291 6.11 -0.15 -18.32
CA ARG A 291 7.36 -0.82 -17.92
C ARG A 291 7.33 -1.22 -16.45
N LEU A 292 6.89 -0.31 -15.56
CA LEU A 292 6.71 -0.59 -14.14
C LEU A 292 5.70 -1.71 -13.90
N MET A 293 4.54 -1.67 -14.57
CA MET A 293 3.52 -2.71 -14.48
C MET A 293 4.09 -4.07 -14.90
N ARG A 294 4.79 -4.17 -16.03
CA ARG A 294 5.41 -5.42 -16.50
C ARG A 294 6.42 -5.97 -15.48
N ALA A 295 7.32 -5.12 -15.00
CA ALA A 295 8.34 -5.52 -14.03
C ALA A 295 7.74 -5.97 -12.69
N TYR A 296 6.69 -5.29 -12.24
CA TYR A 296 5.97 -5.65 -11.01
C TYR A 296 5.15 -6.93 -11.20
N ASN A 297 4.34 -7.02 -12.25
CA ASN A 297 3.44 -8.14 -12.52
C ASN A 297 4.22 -9.45 -12.74
N LYS A 298 5.46 -9.39 -13.24
CA LYS A 298 6.35 -10.57 -13.33
C LYS A 298 6.62 -11.23 -11.97
N LYS A 299 6.54 -10.46 -10.87
CA LYS A 299 6.78 -10.95 -9.51
C LYS A 299 5.48 -11.31 -8.77
N VAL A 300 4.31 -11.05 -9.35
CA VAL A 300 3.02 -11.29 -8.69
C VAL A 300 2.71 -12.79 -8.70
N HIS A 301 2.30 -13.31 -7.54
CA HIS A 301 1.72 -14.64 -7.41
C HIS A 301 0.26 -14.48 -7.04
N THR A 302 -0.62 -14.67 -8.03
CA THR A 302 -2.06 -14.42 -7.87
C THR A 302 -2.65 -15.35 -6.80
N ARG A 303 -3.31 -14.75 -5.81
CA ARG A 303 -4.05 -15.48 -4.77
C ARG A 303 -5.54 -15.22 -4.94
N SER A 304 -6.27 -16.21 -5.42
CA SER A 304 -7.73 -16.13 -5.57
C SER A 304 -8.43 -16.59 -4.30
N PHE A 305 -9.33 -15.77 -3.78
CA PHE A 305 -10.21 -16.08 -2.65
C PHE A 305 -11.66 -16.07 -3.12
N ARG A 306 -12.46 -16.98 -2.55
CA ARG A 306 -13.90 -17.08 -2.81
C ARG A 306 -14.68 -16.78 -1.53
N GLU A 307 -15.95 -16.39 -1.68
CA GLU A 307 -16.86 -16.27 -0.54
C GLU A 307 -16.95 -17.62 0.18
N GLY A 308 -16.85 -17.59 1.50
CA GLY A 308 -16.79 -18.78 2.36
C GLY A 308 -15.38 -19.30 2.65
N ASP A 309 -14.34 -18.85 1.96
CA ASP A 309 -12.96 -19.28 2.25
C ASP A 309 -12.55 -18.89 3.68
N LEU A 310 -11.95 -19.83 4.41
CA LEU A 310 -11.29 -19.54 5.69
C LEU A 310 -9.91 -18.93 5.44
N VAL A 311 -9.61 -17.85 6.15
CA VAL A 311 -8.38 -17.09 5.95
C VAL A 311 -7.77 -16.58 7.26
N LEU A 312 -6.47 -16.36 7.22
CA LEU A 312 -5.69 -15.67 8.23
C LEU A 312 -5.28 -14.30 7.72
N LYS A 313 -5.34 -13.29 8.60
CA LYS A 313 -4.93 -11.92 8.32
C LYS A 313 -3.58 -11.63 8.98
N ARG A 314 -2.65 -11.01 8.26
CA ARG A 314 -1.32 -10.67 8.76
C ARG A 314 -1.40 -9.58 9.83
N ILE A 315 -0.72 -9.78 10.96
CA ILE A 315 -0.58 -8.78 12.02
C ILE A 315 0.42 -7.72 11.57
N LEU A 316 0.03 -6.44 11.69
CA LEU A 316 0.86 -5.32 11.22
C LEU A 316 1.86 -4.91 12.31
N PRO A 317 3.10 -4.50 11.96
CA PRO A 317 4.17 -4.25 12.94
C PRO A 317 3.86 -3.17 13.99
N PHE A 318 2.96 -2.23 13.71
CA PHE A 318 2.61 -1.16 14.64
C PHE A 318 1.57 -1.59 15.70
N GLN A 319 0.95 -2.76 15.55
CA GLN A 319 0.08 -3.31 16.59
C GLN A 319 0.98 -3.84 17.72
N LYS A 320 1.08 -3.06 18.82
CA LYS A 320 1.83 -3.47 20.01
C LYS A 320 1.18 -4.70 20.62
N ASP A 321 1.84 -5.84 20.45
CA ASP A 321 1.53 -7.08 21.17
C ASP A 321 2.50 -7.21 22.36
N HIS A 322 1.95 -7.53 23.53
CA HIS A 322 2.72 -7.74 24.76
C HIS A 322 3.73 -8.88 24.65
N ARG A 323 3.54 -9.78 23.67
CA ARG A 323 4.44 -10.92 23.40
C ARG A 323 5.73 -10.55 22.68
N GLY A 324 5.87 -9.32 22.17
CA GLY A 324 7.10 -8.84 21.55
C GLY A 324 7.60 -9.75 20.42
N LYS A 325 8.78 -10.36 20.59
CA LYS A 325 9.39 -11.29 19.62
C LYS A 325 8.55 -12.55 19.35
N TRP A 326 7.67 -12.94 20.27
CA TRP A 326 6.85 -14.16 20.20
C TRP A 326 5.44 -13.92 19.65
N THR A 327 5.21 -12.72 19.10
CA THR A 327 3.95 -12.35 18.47
C THR A 327 3.72 -13.21 17.22
N PRO A 328 2.54 -13.84 17.07
CA PRO A 328 2.18 -14.53 15.84
C PRO A 328 2.29 -13.61 14.63
N ASN A 329 2.58 -14.18 13.47
CA ASN A 329 2.62 -13.41 12.22
C ASN A 329 1.21 -13.12 11.69
N TYR A 330 0.22 -13.92 12.09
CA TYR A 330 -1.14 -13.87 11.60
C TYR A 330 -2.19 -14.00 12.73
N GLU A 331 -3.34 -13.36 12.53
CA GLU A 331 -4.55 -13.44 13.34
C GLU A 331 -5.69 -14.13 12.57
N GLY A 332 -6.63 -14.75 13.29
CA GLY A 332 -7.78 -15.47 12.71
C GLY A 332 -8.07 -16.81 13.40
N PRO A 333 -8.86 -17.70 12.77
CA PRO A 333 -9.38 -17.61 11.40
C PRO A 333 -10.51 -16.58 11.21
N PHE A 334 -10.66 -16.10 9.98
CA PHE A 334 -11.76 -15.28 9.47
C PHE A 334 -12.41 -15.96 8.27
N VAL A 335 -13.65 -15.58 7.95
CA VAL A 335 -14.37 -16.03 6.76
C VAL A 335 -14.42 -14.90 5.74
N VAL A 336 -14.17 -15.21 4.46
CA VAL A 336 -14.37 -14.26 3.37
C VAL A 336 -15.87 -14.11 3.12
N LYS A 337 -16.43 -12.95 3.47
CA LYS A 337 -17.84 -12.62 3.17
C LYS A 337 -18.00 -12.19 1.71
N LYS A 338 -17.06 -11.39 1.20
CA LYS A 338 -17.06 -10.92 -0.19
C LYS A 338 -15.63 -10.74 -0.71
N ALA A 339 -15.38 -11.22 -1.92
CA ALA A 339 -14.12 -11.00 -2.63
C ALA A 339 -14.33 -10.03 -3.79
N PHE A 340 -13.55 -8.96 -3.84
CA PHE A 340 -13.60 -7.96 -4.91
C PHE A 340 -12.56 -8.27 -5.99
N SER A 341 -12.86 -7.91 -7.25
CA SER A 341 -12.00 -8.16 -8.43
C SER A 341 -10.59 -7.57 -8.31
N GLU A 342 -10.44 -6.51 -7.51
CA GLU A 342 -9.17 -5.80 -7.34
C GLU A 342 -8.39 -6.24 -6.08
N GLY A 343 -8.67 -7.44 -5.57
CA GLY A 343 -7.91 -8.06 -4.48
C GLY A 343 -8.24 -7.56 -3.07
N ALA A 344 -9.30 -6.77 -2.89
CA ALA A 344 -9.85 -6.43 -1.57
C ALA A 344 -10.81 -7.54 -1.09
N LEU A 345 -10.82 -7.81 0.21
CA LEU A 345 -11.65 -8.84 0.85
C LEU A 345 -12.41 -8.21 2.02
N LEU A 346 -13.71 -8.47 2.11
CA LEU A 346 -14.51 -8.20 3.29
C LEU A 346 -14.54 -9.46 4.14
N LEU A 347 -14.06 -9.35 5.38
CA LEU A 347 -13.84 -10.47 6.28
C LEU A 347 -14.78 -10.39 7.48
N THR A 348 -15.31 -11.54 7.89
CA THR A 348 -16.07 -11.69 9.16
C THR A 348 -15.29 -12.57 10.13
N ASN A 349 -15.43 -12.30 11.43
CA ASN A 349 -14.95 -13.22 12.45
C ASN A 349 -15.85 -14.47 12.52
N MET A 350 -15.51 -15.41 13.40
CA MET A 350 -16.26 -16.67 13.54
C MET A 350 -17.67 -16.49 14.13
N ASP A 351 -17.96 -15.34 14.75
CA ASP A 351 -19.29 -14.95 15.25
C ASP A 351 -20.07 -14.11 14.23
N ASP A 352 -19.67 -14.12 12.95
CA ASP A 352 -20.26 -13.36 11.84
C ASP A 352 -20.24 -11.83 12.02
N VAL A 353 -19.39 -11.29 12.89
CA VAL A 353 -19.13 -9.84 13.03
C VAL A 353 -18.16 -9.39 11.95
N GLU A 354 -18.57 -8.39 11.17
CA GLU A 354 -17.76 -7.82 10.10
C GLU A 354 -16.61 -6.96 10.61
N LEU A 355 -15.45 -7.10 9.97
CA LEU A 355 -14.35 -6.16 10.14
C LEU A 355 -14.70 -4.83 9.48
N LYS A 356 -14.47 -3.72 10.20
CA LYS A 356 -14.82 -2.35 9.76
C LYS A 356 -14.27 -1.96 8.39
N ASN A 357 -13.07 -2.44 8.05
CA ASN A 357 -12.36 -2.06 6.84
C ASN A 357 -12.03 -3.29 5.98
N PRO A 358 -12.19 -3.21 4.65
CA PRO A 358 -11.70 -4.24 3.72
C PRO A 358 -10.19 -4.48 3.88
N VAL A 359 -9.78 -5.73 3.66
CA VAL A 359 -8.39 -6.18 3.80
C VAL A 359 -7.86 -6.60 2.42
N ASN A 360 -6.66 -6.17 2.05
CA ASN A 360 -6.05 -6.61 0.79
C ASN A 360 -5.56 -8.06 0.90
N SER A 361 -5.86 -8.85 -0.14
CA SER A 361 -5.35 -10.20 -0.41
C SER A 361 -3.85 -10.37 -0.19
N ASP A 362 -3.04 -9.32 -0.37
CA ASP A 362 -1.60 -9.30 -0.06
C ASP A 362 -1.29 -9.73 1.38
N TYR A 363 -2.16 -9.33 2.32
CA TYR A 363 -2.04 -9.53 3.76
C TYR A 363 -2.85 -10.73 4.25
N VAL A 364 -3.46 -11.48 3.34
CA VAL A 364 -4.36 -12.59 3.67
C VAL A 364 -3.79 -13.89 3.14
N ARG A 365 -3.97 -14.97 3.91
CA ARG A 365 -3.57 -16.33 3.55
C ARG A 365 -4.73 -17.28 3.80
N ARG A 366 -4.88 -18.31 2.97
CA ARG A 366 -5.86 -19.38 3.22
C ARG A 366 -5.52 -20.14 4.51
N TYR A 367 -6.54 -20.39 5.32
CA TYR A 367 -6.50 -21.22 6.51
C TYR A 367 -7.04 -22.61 6.20
N TYR A 368 -6.37 -23.65 6.66
CA TYR A 368 -6.78 -25.04 6.52
C TYR A 368 -7.24 -25.55 7.89
N ALA A 369 -8.49 -25.97 8.02
CA ALA A 369 -9.03 -26.45 9.29
C ALA A 369 -9.01 -27.98 9.38
N LEU A 370 -8.76 -28.51 10.58
CA LEU A 370 -8.97 -29.92 10.92
C LEU A 370 -10.48 -30.27 10.80
N ARG A 371 -10.82 -31.44 10.25
CA ARG A 371 -12.23 -31.92 10.13
C ARG A 371 -13.05 -31.78 11.44
N PRO A 372 -12.55 -32.17 12.63
CA PRO A 372 -13.27 -31.99 13.90
C PRO A 372 -13.62 -30.54 14.25
N PHE A 373 -12.81 -29.56 13.81
CA PHE A 373 -13.09 -28.14 14.03
C PHE A 373 -14.25 -27.65 13.17
N LEU A 374 -14.38 -28.18 11.94
CA LEU A 374 -15.49 -27.88 11.04
C LEU A 374 -16.80 -28.48 11.54
N GLU A 375 -16.76 -29.72 12.03
CA GLU A 375 -17.93 -30.40 12.61
C GLU A 375 -18.45 -29.70 13.86
N GLY A 376 -17.58 -29.34 14.81
CA GLY A 376 -17.97 -28.56 15.99
C GLY A 376 -18.52 -27.16 15.64
N PHE A 377 -18.00 -26.54 14.58
CA PHE A 377 -18.49 -25.25 14.09
C PHE A 377 -19.86 -25.33 13.42
N VAL A 378 -20.09 -26.36 12.59
CA VAL A 378 -21.41 -26.62 12.00
C VAL A 378 -22.45 -26.85 13.10
N MET A 379 -22.10 -27.65 14.12
CA MET A 379 -22.97 -27.89 15.28
C MET A 379 -23.26 -26.61 16.07
N LEU A 380 -22.26 -25.75 16.31
CA LEU A 380 -22.45 -24.46 17.00
C LEU A 380 -23.34 -23.48 16.21
N LYS A 381 -23.25 -23.46 14.86
CA LYS A 381 -24.13 -22.63 14.01
C LYS A 381 -25.56 -23.18 13.95
N GLU A 382 -25.74 -24.50 13.98
CA GLU A 382 -27.07 -25.13 14.08
C GLU A 382 -27.77 -24.79 15.41
N VAL A 383 -27.04 -24.84 16.53
CA VAL A 383 -27.59 -24.48 17.86
C VAL A 383 -27.93 -22.99 17.97
N ARG A 384 -27.19 -22.10 17.29
CA ARG A 384 -27.43 -20.65 17.28
C ARG A 384 -28.46 -20.18 16.23
N GLY A 385 -29.07 -21.08 15.46
CA GLY A 385 -30.13 -20.74 14.49
C GLY A 385 -29.67 -19.88 13.31
N ILE A 386 -28.38 -19.90 12.95
CA ILE A 386 -27.82 -19.01 11.91
C ILE A 386 -27.93 -19.67 10.53
N SER A 387 -28.81 -19.11 9.68
CA SER A 387 -29.01 -19.32 8.23
C SER A 387 -28.80 -20.74 7.66
N ARG A 388 -29.91 -21.43 7.37
CA ARG A 388 -29.98 -22.73 6.68
C ARG A 388 -29.17 -22.81 5.36
N LYS A 389 -28.88 -21.69 4.71
CA LYS A 389 -28.13 -21.64 3.44
C LYS A 389 -26.63 -21.93 3.59
N LEU A 390 -26.00 -21.53 4.71
CA LEU A 390 -24.57 -21.83 4.94
C LEU A 390 -24.38 -23.30 5.35
N THR A 391 -25.32 -23.85 6.13
CA THR A 391 -25.32 -25.23 6.62
C THR A 391 -25.47 -26.25 5.48
N LEU A 392 -26.30 -25.95 4.49
CA LEU A 392 -26.48 -26.81 3.31
C LEU A 392 -25.21 -26.86 2.42
N VAL A 393 -24.53 -25.72 2.24
CA VAL A 393 -23.30 -25.66 1.44
C VAL A 393 -22.15 -26.41 2.13
N LEU A 394 -22.06 -26.36 3.46
CA LEU A 394 -21.08 -27.13 4.23
C LEU A 394 -21.38 -28.64 4.24
N ARG A 395 -22.65 -29.06 4.30
CA ARG A 395 -22.99 -30.49 4.16
C ARG A 395 -22.64 -31.05 2.78
N MET A 396 -22.91 -30.30 1.70
CA MET A 396 -22.62 -30.76 0.34
C MET A 396 -21.12 -30.79 -0.01
N LEU A 397 -20.27 -30.07 0.72
CA LEU A 397 -18.82 -30.04 0.45
C LEU A 397 -18.01 -31.06 1.27
N PHE A 398 -18.59 -31.69 2.30
CA PHE A 398 -17.85 -32.50 3.27
C PHE A 398 -18.43 -33.89 3.55
N LEU A 399 -19.60 -34.25 2.99
CA LEU A 399 -20.23 -35.56 3.22
C LEU A 399 -20.42 -36.45 1.97
N ASP A 400 -19.89 -36.08 0.80
CA ASP A 400 -19.81 -37.00 -0.34
C ASP A 400 -18.36 -37.39 -0.64
N VAL A 401 -18.11 -38.69 -0.46
CA VAL A 401 -16.88 -39.52 -0.58
C VAL A 401 -15.98 -39.61 0.66
#